data_AF-A0A9D7RF08-F1
#
_entry.id   AF-A0A9D7RF08-F1
#
_cell.length_a   1.000
_cell.length_b   1.000
_cell.length_c   1.000
_cell.angle_alpha   90.00
_cell.angle_beta   90.00
_cell.angle_gamma   90.00
#
_symmetry.space_group_name_H-M   'P 1'
#
loop_
_entity.id
_entity.type
_entity.pdbx_description
1 polymer ?
#
loop_
_entity_poly.entity_id
_entity_poly.type
_entity_poly.pdbx_seq_one_letter_code
_entity_poly.pdbx_strand_id
1 'polypeptide(L)'
;MSTLEAFNPAMLPLEKHPGTSDLASRNLSQTTNNKLFLVCPFSGLEPFIREKYGNNVYFLTVLGTHFQADEAGYVKKVADFILREDIKELYVVNDISCRFINKTLKREPGFGTKVEYLLKQIYIENYLKVRQNNDLREQQVKLASLNVYRQMHVLLHHKVLSRLRLKHNITIHGVVTSKETNQMIMI
;
A
#
# COMPACT_ATOMS: atom_id res chain seq x y z
N MET A 1 -2.58 -28.25 6.61
CA MET A 1 -2.02 -27.44 7.69
C MET A 1 -2.48 -26.01 7.49
N SER A 2 -3.49 -25.61 8.25
CA SER A 2 -4.21 -24.34 8.13
C SER A 2 -3.96 -23.55 9.40
N THR A 3 -3.28 -22.42 9.29
CA THR A 3 -3.21 -21.38 10.33
C THR A 3 -3.05 -20.03 9.63
N LEU A 4 -4.13 -19.56 9.00
CA LEU A 4 -4.39 -18.13 8.86
C LEU A 4 -5.15 -17.74 10.12
N GLU A 5 -4.41 -17.42 11.18
CA GLU A 5 -5.01 -16.79 12.36
C GLU A 5 -5.59 -15.44 11.94
N ALA A 6 -6.86 -15.24 12.27
CA ALA A 6 -7.65 -14.09 11.90
C ALA A 6 -7.03 -12.81 12.49
N PHE A 7 -6.59 -11.91 11.62
CA PHE A 7 -6.14 -10.57 11.99
C PHE A 7 -7.31 -9.77 12.60
N ASN A 8 -7.16 -9.34 13.85
CA ASN A 8 -8.15 -8.59 14.63
C ASN A 8 -7.89 -7.07 14.50
N PRO A 9 -8.80 -6.30 13.87
CA PRO A 9 -8.63 -4.86 13.63
C PRO A 9 -8.92 -3.96 14.86
N ALA A 10 -9.17 -4.52 16.04
CA ALA A 10 -9.45 -3.77 17.27
C ALA A 10 -8.23 -3.03 17.88
N MET A 11 -7.08 -2.98 17.18
CA MET A 11 -5.85 -2.30 17.63
C MET A 11 -5.64 -0.88 17.06
N LEU A 12 -6.63 -0.28 16.41
CA LEU A 12 -6.52 1.13 15.98
C LEU A 12 -6.72 2.07 17.19
N PRO A 13 -5.78 2.98 17.50
CA PRO A 13 -6.01 3.99 18.52
C PRO A 13 -7.10 4.97 18.07
N LEU A 14 -8.06 5.23 18.96
CA LEU A 14 -9.07 6.29 18.81
C LEU A 14 -8.37 7.66 18.80
N GLU A 15 -8.46 8.39 17.69
CA GLU A 15 -8.01 9.78 17.59
C GLU A 15 -8.83 10.69 18.52
N LYS A 16 -8.15 11.52 19.31
CA LYS A 16 -8.74 12.63 20.06
C LYS A 16 -8.56 13.93 19.27
N HIS A 17 -9.63 14.73 19.19
CA HIS A 17 -9.68 16.05 18.55
C HIS A 17 -8.71 17.09 19.18
N PRO A 18 -8.30 18.13 18.41
CA PRO A 18 -7.20 19.00 18.79
C PRO A 18 -7.63 20.18 19.68
N GLY A 19 -6.84 20.42 20.72
CA GLY A 19 -6.77 21.67 21.48
C GLY A 19 -5.54 22.49 21.05
N THR A 20 -5.66 23.80 21.20
CA THR A 20 -4.86 24.90 20.68
C THR A 20 -3.36 24.97 21.07
N SER A 21 -2.66 25.74 20.21
CA SER A 21 -1.55 26.68 20.45
C SER A 21 -0.08 26.24 20.38
N ASP A 22 0.58 26.95 19.47
CA ASP A 22 1.88 27.60 19.56
C ASP A 22 3.19 26.90 19.18
N LEU A 23 3.82 27.58 18.20
CA LEU A 23 5.24 27.87 18.06
C LEU A 23 6.21 26.72 18.36
N ALA A 24 6.49 25.93 17.32
CA ALA A 24 7.86 25.53 17.04
C ALA A 24 8.00 25.21 15.56
N SER A 25 8.37 26.23 14.78
CA SER A 25 9.04 26.08 13.49
C SER A 25 10.37 25.33 13.70
N ARG A 26 10.29 24.01 13.85
CA ARG A 26 11.46 23.14 13.81
C ARG A 26 11.74 22.84 12.35
N ASN A 27 12.80 23.46 11.84
CA ASN A 27 13.57 22.97 10.70
C ASN A 27 13.89 21.49 10.96
N LEU A 28 13.05 20.59 10.45
CA LEU A 28 13.43 19.20 10.24
C LEU A 28 14.46 19.24 9.12
N SER A 29 15.72 18.94 9.43
CA SER A 29 16.64 18.47 8.42
C SER A 29 15.99 17.25 7.76
N GLN A 30 15.42 17.45 6.57
CA GLN A 30 14.88 16.36 5.77
C GLN A 30 16.06 15.44 5.46
N THR A 31 16.15 14.33 6.18
CA THR A 31 17.01 13.22 5.78
C THR A 31 16.46 12.74 4.44
N THR A 32 17.24 12.98 3.38
CA THR A 32 16.88 12.76 1.97
C THR A 32 16.94 11.27 1.62
N ASN A 33 16.33 10.41 2.42
CA ASN A 33 16.33 8.99 2.14
C ASN A 33 15.50 8.71 0.89
N ASN A 34 16.07 7.92 -0.01
CA ASN A 34 15.39 7.47 -1.22
C ASN A 34 14.22 6.55 -0.85
N LYS A 35 13.06 6.81 -1.48
CA LYS A 35 11.79 6.12 -1.20
C LYS A 35 11.35 5.34 -2.42
N LEU A 36 10.91 4.10 -2.22
CA LEU A 36 10.36 3.27 -3.29
C LEU A 36 8.86 3.10 -3.08
N PHE A 37 8.06 3.48 -4.06
CA PHE A 37 6.61 3.34 -4.05
C PHE A 37 6.17 2.20 -4.97
N LEU A 38 5.59 1.15 -4.41
CA LEU A 38 4.85 0.14 -5.15
C LEU A 38 3.47 0.70 -5.47
N VAL A 39 3.18 0.90 -6.76
CA VAL A 39 1.96 1.57 -7.23
C VAL A 39 1.33 0.84 -8.40
N CYS A 40 0.02 1.04 -8.56
CA CYS A 40 -0.68 0.62 -9.77
C CYS A 40 -0.48 1.64 -10.90
N PRO A 41 -0.01 1.23 -12.10
CA PRO A 41 0.20 2.16 -13.22
C PRO A 41 -1.12 2.80 -13.67
N PHE A 42 -2.24 2.07 -13.57
CA PHE A 42 -3.56 2.62 -13.92
C PHE A 42 -4.13 3.60 -12.91
N SER A 43 -3.52 3.73 -11.73
CA SER A 43 -3.91 4.73 -10.75
C SER A 43 -3.25 6.08 -11.02
N GLY A 44 -2.25 6.18 -11.90
CA GLY A 44 -1.60 7.46 -12.24
C GLY A 44 -1.13 8.24 -11.02
N LEU A 45 -0.52 7.54 -10.04
CA LEU A 45 -0.14 8.11 -8.75
C LEU A 45 1.22 8.79 -8.75
N GLU A 46 2.06 8.56 -9.77
CA GLU A 46 3.43 9.06 -9.77
C GLU A 46 3.52 10.59 -9.65
N PRO A 47 2.74 11.40 -10.41
CA PRO A 47 2.77 12.86 -10.25
C PRO A 47 2.32 13.29 -8.86
N PHE A 48 1.23 12.70 -8.36
CA PHE A 48 0.68 12.97 -7.02
C PHE A 48 1.68 12.66 -5.90
N ILE A 49 2.42 11.55 -6.00
CA ILE A 49 3.45 11.18 -5.01
C ILE A 49 4.67 12.10 -5.12
N ARG A 50 5.12 12.44 -6.34
CA ARG A 50 6.26 13.36 -6.55
C ARG A 50 5.98 14.75 -6.00
N GLU A 51 4.77 15.27 -6.16
CA GLU A 51 4.37 16.57 -5.61
C GLU A 51 4.50 16.58 -4.08
N LYS A 52 4.17 15.46 -3.42
CA LYS A 52 4.19 15.37 -1.95
C LYS A 52 5.56 15.04 -1.34
N TYR A 53 6.36 14.23 -2.02
CA TYR A 53 7.63 13.69 -1.49
C TYR A 53 8.88 14.21 -2.20
N GLY A 54 8.72 15.03 -3.25
CA GLY A 54 9.82 15.59 -4.03
C GLY A 54 10.44 14.57 -5.00
N ASN A 55 11.72 14.79 -5.31
CA ASN A 55 12.40 14.09 -6.41
C ASN A 55 13.08 12.77 -6.00
N ASN A 56 13.31 12.54 -4.70
CA ASN A 56 13.99 11.34 -4.19
C ASN A 56 13.00 10.17 -4.00
N VAL A 57 12.20 9.94 -5.05
CA VAL A 57 11.17 8.90 -5.10
C VAL A 57 11.33 8.06 -6.36
N TYR A 58 11.21 6.76 -6.17
CA TYR A 58 11.26 5.74 -7.19
C TYR A 58 9.93 4.98 -7.21
N PHE A 59 9.59 4.42 -8.37
CA PHE A 59 8.32 3.73 -8.56
C PHE A 59 8.55 2.30 -9.04
N LEU A 60 7.93 1.36 -8.33
CA LEU A 60 7.76 0.00 -8.78
C LEU A 60 6.31 -0.14 -9.24
N THR A 61 6.08 -0.17 -10.55
CA THR A 61 4.73 -0.19 -11.11
C THR A 61 4.27 -1.63 -11.33
N VAL A 62 3.12 -2.00 -10.74
CA VAL A 62 2.53 -3.33 -10.92
C VAL A 62 1.01 -3.25 -10.81
N LEU A 63 0.29 -4.05 -11.59
CA LEU A 63 -1.17 -3.98 -11.63
C LEU A 63 -1.79 -4.18 -10.23
N GLY A 64 -2.69 -3.27 -9.85
CA GLY A 64 -3.38 -3.29 -8.56
C GLY A 64 -2.45 -3.32 -7.34
N THR A 65 -1.20 -2.85 -7.49
CA THR A 65 -0.19 -2.87 -6.42
C THR A 65 0.16 -4.31 -5.98
N HIS A 66 -0.14 -5.32 -6.80
CA HIS A 66 0.11 -6.71 -6.46
C HIS A 66 1.56 -7.15 -6.71
N PHE A 67 2.35 -7.30 -5.65
CA PHE A 67 3.77 -7.67 -5.76
C PHE A 67 3.95 -9.13 -6.20
N GLN A 68 4.72 -9.37 -7.26
CA GLN A 68 4.95 -10.70 -7.85
C GLN A 68 6.03 -11.50 -7.08
N ALA A 69 5.74 -11.86 -5.83
CA ALA A 69 6.69 -12.56 -4.96
C ALA A 69 7.05 -13.98 -5.42
N ASP A 70 6.24 -14.60 -6.28
CA ASP A 70 6.48 -15.92 -6.85
C ASP A 70 7.49 -15.91 -8.02
N GLU A 71 7.79 -14.74 -8.57
CA GLU A 71 8.75 -14.59 -9.66
C GLU A 71 10.15 -14.28 -9.11
N ALA A 72 10.94 -15.34 -8.85
CA ALA A 72 12.27 -15.20 -8.25
C ALA A 72 13.20 -14.20 -8.99
N GLY A 73 13.12 -14.17 -10.32
CA GLY A 73 13.88 -13.22 -11.14
C GLY A 73 13.45 -11.77 -10.94
N TYR A 74 12.14 -11.52 -10.80
CA TYR A 74 11.61 -10.20 -10.47
C TYR A 74 12.04 -9.77 -9.07
N VAL A 75 11.90 -10.64 -8.07
CA VAL A 75 12.30 -10.34 -6.70
C VAL A 75 13.78 -10.00 -6.59
N LYS A 76 14.65 -10.75 -7.27
CA LYS A 76 16.09 -10.47 -7.31
C LYS A 76 16.36 -9.07 -7.86
N LYS A 77 15.73 -8.70 -8.99
CA LYS A 77 15.88 -7.36 -9.59
C LYS A 77 15.42 -6.25 -8.65
N VAL A 78 14.31 -6.45 -7.93
CA VAL A 78 13.82 -5.49 -6.93
C VAL A 78 14.80 -5.35 -5.77
N ALA A 79 15.35 -6.46 -5.26
CA ALA A 79 16.34 -6.42 -4.19
C ALA A 79 17.63 -5.71 -4.62
N ASP A 80 18.13 -6.02 -5.82
CA ASP A 80 19.31 -5.37 -6.39
C ASP A 80 19.08 -3.87 -6.61
N PHE A 81 17.87 -3.48 -7.03
CA PHE A 81 17.47 -2.08 -7.17
C PHE A 81 17.46 -1.36 -5.83
N ILE A 82 16.82 -1.94 -4.81
CA ILE A 82 16.74 -1.39 -3.45
C ILE A 82 18.15 -1.12 -2.88
N LEU A 83 19.08 -2.05 -3.10
CA LEU A 83 20.46 -1.91 -2.65
C LEU A 83 21.22 -0.82 -3.41
N ARG A 84 21.10 -0.82 -4.74
CA ARG A 84 21.84 0.12 -5.59
C ARG A 84 21.43 1.57 -5.35
N GLU A 85 20.13 1.82 -5.18
CA GLU A 85 19.58 3.16 -4.96
C GLU A 85 19.51 3.55 -3.46
N ASP A 86 20.07 2.74 -2.57
CA ASP A 86 20.03 2.92 -1.10
C ASP A 86 18.63 3.25 -0.55
N ILE A 87 17.61 2.50 -1.00
CA ILE A 87 16.24 2.70 -0.54
C ILE A 87 16.11 2.34 0.94
N LYS A 88 15.63 3.28 1.76
CA LYS A 88 15.37 3.06 3.20
C LYS A 88 13.89 2.90 3.53
N GLU A 89 13.01 3.37 2.66
CA GLU A 89 11.58 3.36 2.88
C GLU A 89 10.88 2.79 1.65
N LEU A 90 10.05 1.76 1.86
CA LEU A 90 9.20 1.17 0.83
C LEU A 90 7.74 1.42 1.18
N TYR A 91 6.99 1.99 0.26
CA TYR A 91 5.60 2.32 0.41
C TYR A 91 4.74 1.43 -0.50
N VAL A 92 3.81 0.70 0.10
CA VAL A 92 2.78 -0.06 -0.62
C VAL A 92 1.55 0.82 -0.74
N VAL A 93 1.23 1.28 -1.95
CA VAL A 93 0.17 2.28 -2.16
C VAL A 93 -0.98 1.74 -2.96
N ASN A 94 -2.20 1.87 -2.44
CA ASN A 94 -3.41 1.62 -3.22
C ASN A 94 -4.32 2.84 -3.18
N ASP A 95 -4.68 3.36 -4.36
CA ASP A 95 -5.67 4.43 -4.45
C ASP A 95 -7.10 3.88 -4.37
N ILE A 96 -8.00 4.59 -3.69
CA ILE A 96 -9.41 4.18 -3.55
C ILE A 96 -10.16 4.22 -4.89
N SER A 97 -9.73 5.05 -5.85
CA SER A 97 -10.28 5.12 -7.21
C SER A 97 -9.71 4.04 -8.15
N CYS A 98 -8.85 3.14 -7.64
CA CYS A 98 -8.27 2.06 -8.42
C CYS A 98 -9.35 1.27 -9.17
N ARG A 99 -9.19 1.14 -10.49
CA ARG A 99 -10.15 0.42 -11.34
C ARG A 99 -10.44 -1.01 -10.88
N PHE A 100 -9.44 -1.69 -10.33
CA PHE A 100 -9.60 -3.06 -9.82
C PHE A 100 -10.48 -3.11 -8.56
N ILE A 101 -10.30 -2.14 -7.65
CA ILE A 101 -11.15 -1.97 -6.45
C ILE A 101 -12.58 -1.70 -6.87
N ASN A 102 -12.78 -0.71 -7.76
CA ASN A 102 -14.09 -0.31 -8.23
C ASN A 102 -14.84 -1.45 -8.92
N LYS A 103 -14.19 -2.16 -9.85
CA LYS A 103 -14.81 -3.32 -10.51
C LYS A 103 -15.18 -4.41 -9.54
N THR A 104 -14.34 -4.68 -8.54
CA THR A 104 -14.60 -5.71 -7.51
C THR A 104 -15.83 -5.34 -6.68
N LEU A 105 -15.93 -4.11 -6.20
CA LEU A 105 -17.06 -3.64 -5.39
C LEU A 105 -18.38 -3.57 -6.18
N LYS A 106 -18.31 -3.13 -7.44
CA LYS A 106 -19.46 -3.06 -8.35
C LYS A 106 -19.85 -4.42 -8.97
N ARG A 107 -19.06 -5.47 -8.72
CA ARG A 107 -19.22 -6.81 -9.30
C ARG A 107 -19.25 -6.80 -10.84
N GLU A 108 -18.51 -5.88 -11.44
CA GLU A 108 -18.41 -5.75 -12.89
C GLU A 108 -17.47 -6.82 -13.47
N PRO A 109 -17.65 -7.19 -14.75
CA PRO A 109 -16.68 -8.02 -15.47
C PRO A 109 -15.27 -7.42 -15.41
N GLY A 110 -14.31 -8.28 -15.06
CA GLY A 110 -12.91 -7.93 -15.00
C GLY A 110 -12.21 -7.95 -16.37
N PHE A 111 -10.90 -7.74 -16.35
CA PHE A 111 -9.97 -7.87 -17.46
C PHE A 111 -9.33 -9.27 -17.55
N GLY A 112 -9.70 -10.20 -16.65
CA GLY A 112 -9.15 -11.55 -16.63
C GLY A 112 -7.75 -11.65 -16.01
N THR A 113 -7.36 -10.68 -15.18
CA THR A 113 -6.00 -10.63 -14.61
C THR A 113 -5.90 -11.39 -13.28
N LYS A 114 -4.71 -11.91 -12.95
CA LYS A 114 -4.41 -12.53 -11.64
C LYS A 114 -4.76 -11.58 -10.48
N VAL A 115 -4.52 -10.29 -10.66
CA VAL A 115 -4.79 -9.23 -9.67
C VAL A 115 -6.27 -9.15 -9.35
N GLU A 116 -7.15 -9.23 -10.34
CA GLU A 116 -8.60 -9.22 -10.13
C GLU A 116 -9.07 -10.43 -9.36
N TYR A 117 -8.51 -11.61 -9.67
CA TYR A 117 -8.82 -12.82 -8.93
C TYR A 117 -8.44 -12.67 -7.46
N LEU A 118 -7.22 -12.22 -7.17
CA LEU A 118 -6.73 -12.05 -5.80
C LEU A 118 -7.50 -10.98 -5.03
N LEU A 119 -7.84 -9.86 -5.68
CA LEU A 119 -8.62 -8.81 -5.05
C LEU A 119 -10.06 -9.25 -4.76
N LYS A 120 -10.67 -10.04 -5.66
CA LYS A 120 -11.96 -10.69 -5.41
C LYS A 120 -11.89 -11.67 -4.24
N GLN A 121 -10.81 -12.44 -4.10
CA GLN A 121 -10.61 -13.31 -2.93
C GLN A 121 -10.58 -12.49 -1.64
N ILE A 122 -9.77 -11.41 -1.58
CA ILE A 122 -9.73 -10.50 -0.41
C ILE A 122 -11.13 -9.98 -0.08
N TYR A 123 -11.88 -9.56 -1.09
CA TYR A 123 -13.24 -9.07 -0.93
C TYR A 123 -14.20 -10.13 -0.39
N ILE A 124 -14.17 -11.36 -0.92
CA ILE A 124 -15.02 -12.47 -0.48
C ILE A 124 -14.70 -12.85 0.97
N GLU A 125 -13.42 -13.02 1.30
CA GLU A 125 -12.94 -13.36 2.65
C GLU A 125 -13.32 -12.29 3.69
N ASN A 126 -13.51 -11.04 3.26
CA ASN A 126 -13.82 -9.91 4.13
C ASN A 126 -15.18 -9.27 3.83
N TYR A 127 -16.09 -10.01 3.18
CA TYR A 127 -17.33 -9.46 2.62
C TYR A 127 -18.13 -8.63 3.63
N LEU A 128 -18.38 -9.20 4.82
CA LEU A 128 -19.15 -8.52 5.88
C LEU A 128 -18.46 -7.25 6.38
N LYS A 129 -17.13 -7.26 6.51
CA LYS A 129 -16.35 -6.11 6.96
C LYS A 129 -16.39 -4.98 5.93
N VAL A 130 -16.20 -5.33 4.66
CA VAL A 130 -16.24 -4.36 3.55
C VAL A 130 -17.66 -3.79 3.43
N ARG A 131 -18.69 -4.64 3.42
CA ARG A 131 -20.10 -4.28 3.18
C ARG A 131 -20.88 -3.85 4.41
N GLN A 132 -20.22 -3.69 5.56
CA GLN A 132 -20.86 -3.31 6.82
C GLN A 132 -21.72 -2.05 6.69
N ASN A 133 -21.25 -1.08 5.88
CA ASN A 133 -21.93 0.18 5.62
C ASN A 133 -22.21 0.31 4.11
N ASN A 134 -23.28 1.02 3.75
CA ASN A 134 -23.66 1.24 2.35
C ASN A 134 -22.87 2.36 1.65
N ASP A 135 -21.96 3.04 2.34
CA ASP A 135 -21.11 4.06 1.73
C ASP A 135 -20.03 3.43 0.84
N LEU A 136 -20.00 3.84 -0.43
CA LEU A 136 -19.06 3.34 -1.41
C LEU A 136 -17.63 3.76 -1.09
N ARG A 137 -17.43 4.99 -0.59
CA ARG A 137 -16.10 5.51 -0.28
C ARG A 137 -15.46 4.72 0.85
N GLU A 138 -16.20 4.45 1.92
CA GLU A 138 -15.79 3.55 2.99
C GLU A 138 -15.48 2.14 2.49
N GLN A 139 -16.30 1.57 1.61
CA GLN A 139 -16.04 0.26 1.00
C GLN A 139 -14.72 0.25 0.20
N GLN A 140 -14.45 1.31 -0.57
CA GLN A 140 -13.20 1.46 -1.32
C GLN A 140 -11.99 1.57 -0.38
N VAL A 141 -12.08 2.41 0.66
CA VAL A 141 -11.03 2.54 1.68
C VAL A 141 -10.75 1.19 2.32
N LYS A 142 -11.77 0.48 2.79
CA LYS A 142 -11.62 -0.83 3.44
C LYS A 142 -10.95 -1.85 2.53
N LEU A 143 -11.42 -2.00 1.28
CA LEU A 143 -10.85 -2.97 0.36
C LEU A 143 -9.42 -2.59 -0.08
N ALA A 144 -9.15 -1.29 -0.26
CA ALA A 144 -7.81 -0.79 -0.56
C ALA A 144 -6.84 -1.08 0.61
N SER A 145 -7.25 -0.80 1.85
CA SER A 145 -6.46 -1.11 3.05
C SER A 145 -6.17 -2.59 3.17
N LEU A 146 -7.18 -3.45 2.99
CA LEU A 146 -6.99 -4.90 3.02
C LEU A 146 -6.00 -5.39 1.94
N ASN A 147 -6.06 -4.81 0.74
CA ASN A 147 -5.07 -5.13 -0.29
C ASN A 147 -3.67 -4.70 0.13
N VAL A 148 -3.49 -3.46 0.59
CA VAL A 148 -2.21 -2.94 1.08
C VAL A 148 -1.64 -3.84 2.18
N TYR A 149 -2.43 -4.19 3.20
CA TYR A 149 -1.99 -5.10 4.27
C TYR A 149 -1.54 -6.46 3.74
N ARG A 150 -2.29 -7.05 2.79
CA ARG A 150 -1.88 -8.32 2.17
C ARG A 150 -0.55 -8.19 1.43
N GLN A 151 -0.33 -7.10 0.70
CA GLN A 151 0.93 -6.88 -0.02
C GLN A 151 2.10 -6.60 0.93
N MET A 152 1.87 -5.83 2.00
CA MET A 152 2.87 -5.65 3.07
C MET A 152 3.23 -6.99 3.70
N HIS A 153 2.24 -7.83 4.01
CA HIS A 153 2.46 -9.17 4.54
C HIS A 153 3.34 -10.01 3.60
N VAL A 154 3.07 -9.98 2.29
CA VAL A 154 3.90 -10.66 1.28
C VAL A 154 5.34 -10.17 1.35
N LEU A 155 5.58 -8.86 1.38
CA LEU A 155 6.94 -8.30 1.44
C LEU A 155 7.66 -8.64 2.75
N LEU A 156 6.96 -8.56 3.88
CA LEU A 156 7.50 -8.81 5.22
C LEU A 156 7.88 -10.28 5.45
N HIS A 157 7.19 -11.22 4.79
CA HIS A 157 7.42 -12.65 4.96
C HIS A 157 8.20 -13.29 3.81
N HIS A 158 8.42 -12.58 2.70
CA HIS A 158 9.23 -13.09 1.61
C HIS A 158 10.70 -13.24 2.03
N LYS A 159 11.27 -14.45 1.96
CA LYS A 159 12.60 -14.82 2.48
C LYS A 159 13.72 -13.85 2.09
N VAL A 160 13.75 -13.39 0.84
CA VAL A 160 14.80 -12.48 0.35
C VAL A 160 14.58 -11.05 0.88
N LEU A 161 13.33 -10.57 0.82
CA LEU A 161 13.01 -9.17 1.11
C LEU A 161 13.00 -8.92 2.62
N SER A 162 12.52 -9.87 3.41
CA SER A 162 12.54 -9.80 4.87
C SER A 162 13.98 -9.74 5.42
N ARG A 163 14.89 -10.55 4.86
CA ARG A 163 16.32 -10.51 5.20
C ARG A 163 16.97 -9.20 4.78
N LEU A 164 16.70 -8.74 3.56
CA LEU A 164 17.17 -7.46 3.06
C LEU A 164 16.74 -6.30 3.97
N ARG A 165 15.45 -6.29 4.34
CA ARG A 165 14.84 -5.30 5.23
C ARG A 165 15.55 -5.24 6.59
N LEU A 166 15.74 -6.38 7.23
CA LEU A 166 16.40 -6.47 8.53
C LEU A 166 17.88 -6.06 8.46
N LYS A 167 18.59 -6.49 7.41
CA LYS A 167 20.01 -6.19 7.24
C LYS A 167 20.29 -4.71 6.95
N HIS A 168 19.39 -4.04 6.23
CA HIS A 168 19.60 -2.67 5.75
C HIS A 168 18.66 -1.64 6.39
N ASN A 169 17.96 -2.01 7.46
CA ASN A 169 17.01 -1.16 8.20
C ASN A 169 15.95 -0.49 7.30
N ILE A 170 15.39 -1.27 6.38
CA ILE A 170 14.34 -0.77 5.48
C ILE A 170 13.01 -0.77 6.22
N THR A 171 12.26 0.32 6.13
CA THR A 171 10.90 0.40 6.67
C THR A 171 9.89 0.17 5.56
N ILE A 172 8.83 -0.60 5.85
CA ILE A 172 7.72 -0.84 4.92
C ILE A 172 6.48 -0.14 5.47
N HIS A 173 5.85 0.69 4.64
CA HIS A 173 4.68 1.48 4.97
C HIS A 173 3.48 1.08 4.12
N GLY A 174 2.29 1.02 4.74
CA GLY A 174 1.03 0.87 4.04
C GLY A 174 0.40 2.23 3.80
N VAL A 175 -0.10 2.46 2.58
CA VAL A 175 -0.71 3.74 2.21
C VAL A 175 -1.97 3.53 1.39
N VAL A 176 -3.05 4.20 1.82
CA VAL A 176 -4.25 4.37 1.01
C VAL A 176 -4.36 5.82 0.57
N THR A 177 -4.56 6.04 -0.73
CA THR A 177 -4.67 7.40 -1.30
C THR A 177 -6.07 7.66 -1.85
N SER A 178 -6.43 8.94 -1.88
CA SER A 178 -7.53 9.46 -2.67
C SER A 178 -7.02 10.68 -3.43
N LYS A 179 -6.73 10.50 -4.72
CA LYS A 179 -6.33 11.62 -5.59
C LYS A 179 -7.40 12.71 -5.67
N GLU A 180 -8.68 12.32 -5.70
CA GLU A 180 -9.81 13.24 -5.81
C GLU A 180 -9.83 14.25 -4.65
N THR A 181 -9.51 13.80 -3.44
CA THR A 181 -9.48 14.67 -2.25
C THR A 181 -8.06 15.06 -1.83
N ASN A 182 -7.05 14.78 -2.66
CA ASN A 182 -5.63 14.99 -2.36
C ASN A 182 -5.18 14.41 -1.00
N GLN A 183 -5.74 13.25 -0.62
CA GLN A 183 -5.51 12.62 0.68
C GLN A 183 -4.61 11.40 0.59
N MET A 184 -3.83 11.18 1.64
CA MET A 184 -2.97 10.01 1.81
C MET A 184 -2.97 9.61 3.27
N ILE A 185 -3.39 8.38 3.54
CA ILE A 185 -3.57 7.82 4.87
C ILE A 185 -2.57 6.69 5.04
N MET A 186 -1.73 6.79 6.07
CA MET A 186 -0.83 5.72 6.49
C MET A 186 -1.62 4.71 7.31
N ILE A 187 -1.45 3.42 7.04
CA ILE A 187 -2.21 2.32 7.68
C ILE A 187 -1.31 1.20 8.18
#